data_AF-A0A944C130-F1
#
_entry.id   AF-A0A944C130-F1
#
_cell.length_a   1.000
_cell.length_b   1.000
_cell.length_c   1.000
_cell.angle_alpha   90.00
_cell.angle_beta   90.00
_cell.angle_gamma   90.00
#
_symmetry.space_group_name_H-M   'P 1'
#
loop_
_entity.id
_entity.type
_entity.pdbx_description
1 polymer ?
#
loop_
_entity_poly.entity_id
_entity_poly.type
_entity_poly.pdbx_seq_one_letter_code
_entity_poly.pdbx_strand_id
1 'polypeptide(L)'
;ATIFLSSHVLSEIQKNCSRAAIIKEGRLIAVDSVENLSKTNAKRITFHGITSVPQELCAKSAQINGDSVTFLYNGGIKELLSVANNLPIYDMTITEPDLEEIFIHYYEKGNEEK
;
A
#
# COMPACT_ATOMS: atom_id res chain seq x y z
N ALA A 1 9.34 -8.22 -29.27
CA ALA A 1 10.27 -9.01 -28.43
C ALA A 1 9.65 -9.15 -27.03
N THR A 2 9.86 -10.28 -26.36
CA THR A 2 9.39 -10.51 -24.98
C THR A 2 10.61 -10.62 -24.09
N ILE A 3 10.62 -9.87 -22.97
CA ILE A 3 11.73 -9.84 -22.02
C ILE A 3 11.18 -10.35 -20.68
N PHE A 4 11.94 -11.24 -20.04
CA PHE A 4 11.66 -11.69 -18.69
C PHE A 4 12.64 -11.00 -17.75
N LEU A 5 12.11 -10.27 -16.76
CA LEU A 5 12.87 -9.59 -15.72
C LEU A 5 12.53 -10.21 -14.37
N SER A 6 13.57 -10.59 -13.61
CA SER A 6 13.45 -11.05 -12.23
C SER A 6 14.19 -10.06 -11.34
N SER A 7 13.46 -9.43 -10.40
CA SER A 7 14.02 -8.54 -9.39
C SER A 7 13.25 -8.72 -8.09
N HIS A 8 13.94 -8.51 -6.96
CA HIS A 8 13.31 -8.42 -5.64
C HIS A 8 12.94 -6.97 -5.30
N VAL A 9 13.37 -6.00 -6.10
CA VAL A 9 13.07 -4.58 -5.93
C VAL A 9 11.75 -4.27 -6.66
N LEU A 10 10.65 -4.20 -5.91
CA LEU A 10 9.31 -4.09 -6.48
C LEU A 10 9.08 -2.78 -7.25
N SER A 11 9.76 -1.70 -6.88
CA SER A 11 9.72 -0.43 -7.62
C SER A 11 10.34 -0.55 -9.02
N GLU A 12 11.33 -1.42 -9.24
CA GLU A 12 11.86 -1.72 -10.58
C GLU A 12 10.84 -2.48 -11.42
N ILE A 13 10.13 -3.43 -10.81
CA ILE A 13 9.07 -4.19 -11.48
C ILE A 13 7.94 -3.23 -11.88
N GLN A 14 7.53 -2.34 -10.97
CA GLN A 14 6.46 -1.38 -11.23
C GLN A 14 6.80 -0.41 -12.36
N LYS A 15 8.07 -0.01 -12.48
CA LYS A 15 8.54 0.95 -13.50
C LYS A 15 8.78 0.31 -14.87
N ASN A 16 9.22 -0.94 -14.92
CA ASN A 16 9.75 -1.56 -16.14
C ASN A 16 8.89 -2.71 -16.70
N CYS A 17 7.93 -3.24 -15.93
CA CYS A 17 7.12 -4.37 -16.32
C CYS A 17 5.65 -3.97 -16.52
N SER A 18 5.00 -4.55 -17.53
CA SER A 18 3.54 -4.45 -17.71
C SER A 18 2.78 -5.51 -16.91
N ARG A 19 3.43 -6.65 -16.65
CA ARG A 19 2.90 -7.80 -15.91
C ARG A 19 3.92 -8.27 -14.89
N ALA A 20 3.44 -8.72 -13.74
CA ALA A 20 4.28 -9.30 -12.71
C ALA A 20 3.68 -10.61 -12.19
N ALA A 21 4.57 -11.44 -11.66
CA ALA A 21 4.25 -12.72 -11.07
C ALA A 21 4.93 -12.79 -9.70
N ILE A 22 4.17 -13.16 -8.66
CA ILE A 22 4.69 -13.32 -7.30
C ILE A 22 4.89 -14.81 -7.03
N ILE A 23 6.10 -15.18 -6.62
CA ILE A 23 6.47 -16.55 -6.27
C ILE A 23 6.71 -16.65 -4.77
N LYS A 24 6.05 -17.60 -4.11
CA LYS A 24 6.27 -17.96 -2.70
C LYS A 24 6.40 -19.48 -2.61
N GLU A 25 7.43 -19.97 -1.91
CA GLU A 25 7.66 -21.41 -1.69
C GLU A 25 7.67 -22.26 -2.98
N GLY A 26 8.27 -21.71 -4.04
CA GLY A 26 8.37 -22.38 -5.34
C GLY A 26 7.05 -22.43 -6.13
N ARG A 27 6.01 -21.72 -5.70
CA ARG A 27 4.70 -21.64 -6.37
C ARG A 27 4.37 -20.20 -6.75
N LEU A 28 3.72 -20.04 -7.90
CA LEU A 28 3.13 -18.77 -8.32
C LEU A 28 1.85 -18.52 -7.52
N ILE A 29 1.85 -17.49 -6.68
CA ILE A 29 0.71 -17.13 -5.85
C ILE A 29 -0.14 -16.00 -6.45
N ALA A 30 0.43 -15.22 -7.38
CA ALA A 30 -0.28 -14.19 -8.13
C ALA A 30 0.38 -13.98 -9.50
N VAL A 31 -0.41 -13.77 -10.56
CA VAL A 31 0.06 -13.39 -11.89
C VAL A 31 -0.96 -12.45 -12.51
N ASP A 32 -0.62 -11.16 -12.66
CA ASP A 32 -1.51 -10.16 -13.27
C ASP A 32 -0.69 -8.99 -13.85
N SER A 33 -1.36 -7.99 -14.41
CA SER A 33 -0.76 -6.69 -14.71
C SER A 33 -0.28 -6.02 -13.43
N VAL A 34 0.82 -5.27 -13.52
CA VAL A 34 1.33 -4.49 -12.38
C VAL A 34 0.24 -3.56 -11.85
N GLU A 35 -0.54 -2.96 -12.74
CA GLU A 35 -1.63 -2.07 -12.38
C GLU A 35 -2.73 -2.79 -11.57
N ASN A 36 -3.14 -4.00 -11.97
CA ASN A 36 -4.13 -4.78 -11.22
C ASN A 36 -3.59 -5.30 -9.89
N LEU A 37 -2.32 -5.72 -9.84
CA LEU A 37 -1.67 -6.07 -8.58
C LEU A 37 -1.60 -4.87 -7.63
N SER A 38 -1.49 -3.66 -8.19
CA SER A 38 -1.53 -2.43 -7.41
C SER A 38 -2.95 -1.98 -7.01
N LYS A 39 -4.00 -2.50 -7.67
CA LYS A 39 -5.38 -2.15 -7.39
C LYS A 39 -5.88 -2.89 -6.16
N THR A 40 -5.82 -2.21 -5.03
CA THR A 40 -6.51 -2.64 -3.81
C THR A 40 -7.54 -1.58 -3.41
N ASN A 41 -8.48 -1.97 -2.55
CA ASN A 41 -9.37 -0.99 -1.92
C ASN A 41 -8.64 -0.12 -0.88
N ALA A 42 -7.38 -0.42 -0.56
CA ALA A 42 -6.57 0.42 0.30
C ALA A 42 -6.02 1.62 -0.48
N LYS A 43 -6.00 2.77 0.17
CA LYS A 43 -5.38 4.01 -0.32
C LYS A 43 -4.19 4.35 0.58
N ARG A 44 -3.12 4.85 -0.03
CA ARG A 44 -2.03 5.47 0.72
C ARG A 44 -2.41 6.91 1.03
N ILE A 45 -2.50 7.21 2.31
CA ILE A 45 -2.90 8.51 2.85
C ILE A 45 -1.71 9.10 3.57
N THR A 46 -1.41 10.36 3.28
CA THR A 46 -0.39 11.14 3.99
C THR A 46 -1.05 12.36 4.60
N PHE A 47 -0.91 12.51 5.91
CA PHE A 47 -1.34 13.69 6.66
C PHE A 47 -0.13 14.51 7.07
N HIS A 48 -0.18 15.82 6.87
CA HIS A 48 0.84 16.76 7.32
C HIS A 48 0.31 17.61 8.48
N GLY A 49 1.12 17.79 9.52
CA GLY A 49 0.76 18.50 10.76
C GLY A 49 0.54 17.59 11.97
N ILE A 50 0.76 16.28 11.83
CA ILE A 50 0.66 15.30 12.91
C ILE A 50 1.91 14.46 13.00
N THR A 51 2.21 13.97 14.21
CA THR A 51 3.39 13.14 14.49
C THR A 51 3.01 11.75 15.00
N SER A 52 1.73 11.39 14.93
CA SER A 52 1.20 10.11 15.39
C SER A 52 0.06 9.65 14.51
N VAL A 53 -0.03 8.35 14.30
CA VAL A 53 -1.12 7.72 13.54
C VAL A 53 -2.41 7.80 14.36
N PRO A 54 -3.51 8.32 13.79
CA PRO A 54 -4.81 8.33 14.47
C PRO A 54 -5.27 6.89 14.72
N GLN A 55 -5.41 6.48 15.99
CA GLN A 55 -5.82 5.11 16.35
C GLN A 55 -7.22 4.74 15.86
N GLU A 56 -8.08 5.75 15.63
CA GLU A 56 -9.43 5.59 15.09
C GLU A 56 -9.41 5.07 13.65
N LEU A 57 -8.35 5.39 12.91
CA LEU A 57 -8.13 4.84 11.59
C LEU A 57 -7.36 3.54 11.81
N CYS A 58 -7.95 2.39 11.46
CA CYS A 58 -7.31 1.08 11.45
C CYS A 58 -6.18 1.00 10.40
N ALA A 59 -5.21 1.90 10.53
CA ALA A 59 -4.14 2.20 9.61
C ALA A 59 -3.14 1.03 9.59
N LYS A 60 -2.77 0.62 8.38
CA LYS A 60 -1.73 -0.39 8.15
C LYS A 60 -0.48 0.28 7.60
N SER A 61 0.67 -0.37 7.81
CA SER A 61 1.96 0.07 7.24
C SER A 61 2.27 1.55 7.51
N ALA A 62 2.00 2.01 8.72
CA ALA A 62 2.14 3.42 9.05
C ALA A 62 3.59 3.84 9.24
N GLN A 63 3.96 4.97 8.66
CA GLN A 63 5.28 5.58 8.71
C GLN A 63 5.16 7.04 9.15
N ILE A 64 6.08 7.48 10.00
CA ILE A 64 6.12 8.84 10.53
C ILE A 64 7.41 9.50 10.01
N ASN A 65 7.26 10.58 9.27
CA ASN A 65 8.35 11.33 8.65
C ASN A 65 8.27 12.79 9.10
N GLY A 66 8.93 13.09 10.23
CA GLY A 66 8.94 14.44 10.79
C GLY A 66 7.55 14.91 11.20
N ASP A 67 6.96 15.81 10.40
CA ASP A 67 5.63 16.37 10.59
C ASP A 67 4.52 15.69 9.79
N SER A 68 4.86 14.60 9.10
CA SER A 68 3.92 13.87 8.26
C SER A 68 3.79 12.41 8.68
N VAL A 69 2.57 11.89 8.51
CA VAL A 69 2.23 10.50 8.79
C VAL A 69 1.60 9.89 7.55
N THR A 70 2.24 8.85 7.02
CA THR A 70 1.78 8.09 5.86
C THR A 70 1.29 6.73 6.30
N PHE A 71 0.14 6.28 5.80
CA PHE A 71 -0.41 4.97 6.13
C PHE A 71 -1.34 4.46 5.04
N LEU A 72 -1.59 3.14 5.06
CA LEU A 72 -2.61 2.50 4.23
C LEU A 72 -3.94 2.47 4.96
N TYR A 73 -5.00 2.89 4.27
CA TYR A 73 -6.36 2.90 4.79
C TYR A 73 -7.31 2.28 3.77
N ASN A 74 -8.11 1.32 4.22
CA ASN A 74 -9.08 0.58 3.40
C ASN A 74 -10.54 0.84 3.81
N GLY A 75 -10.77 1.81 4.71
CA GLY A 75 -12.10 2.19 5.17
C GLY A 75 -12.79 3.24 4.30
N GLY A 76 -13.92 3.76 4.78
CA GLY A 76 -14.72 4.73 4.04
C GLY A 76 -14.18 6.16 4.12
N ILE A 77 -14.17 6.87 2.99
CA ILE A 77 -13.70 8.28 2.93
C ILE A 77 -14.38 9.20 3.95
N LYS A 78 -15.65 8.93 4.30
CA LYS A 78 -16.40 9.73 5.27
C LYS A 78 -15.82 9.63 6.68
N GLU A 79 -15.41 8.43 7.09
CA GLU A 79 -14.79 8.20 8.40
C GLU A 79 -13.41 8.86 8.43
N LEU A 80 -12.62 8.69 7.36
CA LEU A 80 -11.33 9.38 7.20
C LEU A 80 -11.45 10.89 7.41
N LEU A 81 -12.38 11.54 6.69
CA LEU A 81 -12.57 12.98 6.78
C LEU A 81 -13.07 13.43 8.16
N SER A 82 -13.87 12.60 8.82
CA SER A 82 -14.37 12.90 10.18
C SER A 82 -13.22 12.91 11.19
N VAL A 83 -12.29 11.95 11.09
CA VAL A 83 -11.08 11.90 11.93
C VAL A 83 -10.15 13.05 11.58
N ALA A 84 -9.89 13.27 10.30
CA ALA A 84 -9.02 14.34 9.80
C ALA A 84 -9.45 15.72 10.29
N ASN A 85 -10.75 16.00 10.37
CA ASN A 85 -11.30 17.26 10.87
C ASN A 85 -10.99 17.55 12.35
N ASN A 86 -10.73 16.51 13.15
CA ASN A 86 -10.38 16.66 14.57
C ASN A 86 -8.86 16.76 14.81
N LEU A 87 -8.06 16.63 13.76
CA LEU A 87 -6.61 16.65 13.83
C LEU A 87 -6.07 18.00 13.34
N PRO A 88 -4.92 18.46 13.86
CA PRO A 88 -4.27 19.70 13.44
C PRO A 88 -3.53 19.52 12.11
N ILE A 89 -4.18 18.92 11.10
CA ILE A 89 -3.59 18.74 9.77
C ILE A 89 -3.75 20.01 8.94
N TYR A 90 -2.75 20.33 8.13
CA TYR A 90 -2.80 21.44 7.17
C TYR A 90 -2.77 20.97 5.71
N ASP A 91 -2.35 19.72 5.46
CA ASP A 91 -2.33 19.13 4.13
C ASP A 91 -2.61 17.61 4.20
N MET A 92 -3.22 17.09 3.15
CA MET A 92 -3.60 15.69 3.00
C MET A 92 -3.40 15.24 1.55
N THR A 93 -2.65 14.16 1.35
CA THR A 93 -2.48 13.52 0.05
C THR A 93 -3.05 12.10 0.06
N ILE A 94 -3.87 11.77 -0.95
CA ILE A 94 -4.42 10.43 -1.15
C ILE A 94 -3.94 9.91 -2.49
N THR A 95 -3.31 8.73 -2.49
CA THR A 95 -2.74 8.11 -3.69
C THR A 95 -3.01 6.61 -3.72
N GLU A 96 -2.88 6.00 -4.90
CA GLU A 96 -2.85 4.54 -4.99
C GLU A 96 -1.57 4.01 -4.31
N PRO A 97 -1.70 2.91 -3.55
CA PRO A 97 -0.53 2.24 -2.98
C PRO A 97 0.38 1.71 -4.07
N ASP A 98 1.67 1.65 -3.77
CA ASP A 98 2.64 1.04 -4.68
C ASP A 98 2.64 -0.49 -4.56
N LEU A 99 3.37 -1.16 -5.46
CA LEU A 99 3.43 -2.61 -5.47
C LEU A 99 4.06 -3.19 -4.19
N GLU A 100 4.96 -2.46 -3.54
CA GLU A 100 5.66 -2.87 -2.32
C GLU A 100 4.73 -2.88 -1.11
N GLU A 101 3.96 -1.81 -0.95
CA GLU A 101 2.94 -1.65 0.09
C GLU A 101 1.89 -2.77 0.04
N ILE A 102 1.52 -3.22 -1.16
CA ILE A 102 0.51 -4.24 -1.37
C ILE A 102 1.08 -5.65 -1.26
N PHE A 103 2.35 -5.82 -1.63
CA PHE A 103 3.04 -7.10 -1.51
C PHE A 103 3.04 -7.63 -0.08
N ILE A 104 3.16 -6.74 0.93
CA ILE A 104 3.03 -7.10 2.35
C ILE A 104 1.69 -7.82 2.60
N HIS A 105 0.59 -7.35 2.02
CA HIS A 105 -0.72 -7.98 2.16
C HIS A 105 -0.76 -9.40 1.60
N TYR A 106 -0.12 -9.66 0.46
CA TYR A 106 -0.04 -10.99 -0.15
C TYR A 106 0.82 -11.95 0.69
N TYR A 107 1.85 -11.46 1.38
CA TYR A 107 2.68 -12.27 2.27
C TYR A 107 1.98 -12.57 3.60
N GLU A 108 1.25 -11.59 4.17
CA GLU A 108 0.47 -11.76 5.39
C GLU A 108 -0.69 -12.74 5.22
N LYS A 109 -1.43 -12.67 4.10
CA LYS A 109 -2.53 -13.62 3.83
C LYS A 109 -2.07 -15.06 3.60
N GLY A 110 -0.81 -15.26 3.28
CA GLY A 110 -0.24 -16.60 3.12
C GLY A 110 0.09 -17.31 4.43
N ASN A 111 -0.36 -16.81 5.58
CA ASN A 111 -0.26 -17.48 6.90
C ASN A 111 -1.61 -17.99 7.42
N GLU A 112 -2.69 -17.92 6.64
CA GLU A 112 -3.97 -18.57 6.95
C GLU A 112 -4.08 -19.91 6.21
N GLU A 113 -3.23 -20.87 6.58
CA GLU A 113 -3.54 -22.29 6.42
C GLU A 113 -4.04 -22.82 7.77
N LYS A 114 -5.35 -23.06 7.85
CA LYS A 114 -5.92 -24.14 8.66
C LYS A 114 -6.90 -24.92 7.80
#